data_AF-A0A385BQK1-F1
#
_entry.id   AF-A0A385BQK1-F1
#
_cell.length_a   1.000
_cell.length_b   1.000
_cell.length_c   1.000
_cell.angle_alpha   90.00
_cell.angle_beta   90.00
_cell.angle_gamma   90.00
#
_symmetry.space_group_name_H-M   'P 1'
#
loop_
_entity.id
_entity.type
_entity.pdbx_description
1 polymer ?
#
loop_
_entity_poly.entity_id
_entity_poly.type
_entity_poly.pdbx_seq_one_letter_code
_entity_poly.pdbx_strand_id
1 'polypeptide(L)' 'MNIKEILKEHVKKDNREQVFDIIDNKMTEGDVKFAISYIDNLDTISKHEVTKIEYADNGNFCIQCSTGINYIK' A
#
# COMPACT_ATOMS: atom_id res chain seq x y z
N MET A 1 -12.34 10.35 8.56
CA MET A 1 -11.71 9.04 8.30
C MET A 1 -10.23 9.28 8.03
N ASN A 2 -9.33 8.63 8.76
CA ASN A 2 -7.89 8.82 8.60
C ASN A 2 -7.44 8.07 7.33
N ILE A 3 -6.77 8.76 6.40
CA ILE A 3 -6.37 8.16 5.12
C ILE A 3 -5.43 6.95 5.29
N LYS A 4 -4.60 6.94 6.34
CA LYS A 4 -3.77 5.77 6.66
C LYS A 4 -4.61 4.55 7.00
N GLU A 5 -5.71 4.73 7.73
CA GLU A 5 -6.64 3.64 8.06
C GLU A 5 -7.34 3.08 6.82
N ILE A 6 -7.64 3.93 5.83
CA ILE A 6 -8.17 3.48 4.53
C ILE A 6 -7.19 2.52 3.86
N LEU A 7 -5.92 2.91 3.74
CA LEU A 7 -4.91 2.05 3.12
C LEU A 7 -4.73 0.73 3.88
N LYS A 8 -4.83 0.75 5.22
CA LYS A 8 -4.75 -0.45 6.08
C LYS A 8 -5.88 -1.44 5.82
N GLU A 9 -7.06 -1.01 5.36
CA GLU A 9 -8.16 -1.90 5.00
C GLU A 9 -7.85 -2.78 3.77
N HIS A 10 -6.97 -2.31 2.88
CA HIS A 10 -6.51 -3.07 1.71
C HIS A 10 -5.38 -4.06 2.04
N VAL A 11 -4.83 -4.07 3.26
CA VAL A 11 -3.69 -4.91 3.62
C VAL A 11 -4.14 -6.33 3.98
N LYS A 12 -3.50 -7.31 3.34
CA LYS A 12 -3.69 -8.73 3.61
C LYS A 12 -3.40 -9.02 5.08
N LYS A 13 -4.29 -9.77 5.73
CA LYS A 13 -4.25 -10.04 7.18
C LYS A 13 -2.88 -10.49 7.68
N ASP A 14 -2.24 -11.40 6.94
CA ASP A 14 -0.97 -12.03 7.32
C ASP A 14 0.23 -11.06 7.28
N ASN A 15 0.08 -9.91 6.62
CA ASN A 15 1.14 -8.94 6.39
C ASN A 15 0.95 -7.62 7.16
N ARG A 16 -0.11 -7.51 7.97
CA ARG A 16 -0.53 -6.25 8.60
C ARG A 16 0.54 -5.61 9.45
N GLU A 17 1.20 -6.34 10.35
CA GLU A 17 2.18 -5.75 11.26
C GLU A 17 3.31 -5.02 10.51
N GLN A 18 3.92 -5.70 9.54
CA GLN A 18 5.01 -5.13 8.75
C GLN A 18 4.55 -3.95 7.89
N VAL A 19 3.40 -4.08 7.23
CA VAL A 19 2.90 -3.05 6.32
C VAL A 19 2.37 -1.84 7.10
N PHE A 20 1.74 -2.04 8.24
CA PHE A 20 1.20 -0.96 9.07
C PHE A 20 2.30 -0.07 9.63
N ASP A 21 3.43 -0.66 10.08
CA ASP A 21 4.60 0.12 10.53
C ASP A 21 5.08 1.09 9.44
N ILE A 22 5.12 0.64 8.19
CA ILE A 22 5.54 1.48 7.06
C ILE A 22 4.50 2.57 6.77
N ILE A 23 3.21 2.21 6.76
CA ILE A 23 2.12 3.18 6.56
C ILE A 23 2.16 4.26 7.63
N ASP A 24 2.36 3.90 8.89
CA ASP A 24 2.30 4.82 10.02
C ASP A 24 3.55 5.68 10.13
N ASN A 25 4.74 5.10 9.94
CA ASN A 25 6.00 5.76 10.27
C ASN A 25 6.80 6.26 9.06
N LYS A 26 6.57 5.75 7.86
CA LYS A 26 7.38 6.09 6.67
C LYS A 26 6.58 6.80 5.57
N MET A 27 5.31 6.45 5.40
CA MET A 27 4.50 7.03 4.33
C MET A 27 4.05 8.46 4.63
N THR A 28 4.28 9.34 3.67
CA THR A 28 3.66 10.67 3.65
C THR A 28 2.19 10.57 3.26
N GLU A 29 1.37 11.58 3.56
CA GLU A 29 -0.03 11.59 3.10
C GLU A 29 -0.15 11.47 1.57
N GLY A 30 0.79 12.06 0.83
CA GLY A 30 0.82 11.98 -0.63
C GLY A 30 1.04 10.55 -1.14
N ASP A 31 1.92 9.80 -0.47
CA ASP A 31 2.18 8.40 -0.80
C ASP A 31 0.99 7.51 -0.46
N VAL A 32 0.33 7.77 0.67
CA VAL A 32 -0.89 7.04 1.06
C VAL A 32 -2.02 7.31 0.07
N LYS A 33 -2.25 8.57 -0.32
CA LYS A 33 -3.24 8.93 -1.37
C LYS A 33 -2.96 8.20 -2.67
N PHE A 34 -1.70 8.18 -3.07
CA PHE A 34 -1.26 7.50 -4.28
C PHE A 34 -1.51 6.00 -4.20
N ALA A 35 -1.10 5.35 -3.09
CA ALA A 35 -1.27 3.93 -2.86
C ALA A 35 -2.73 3.48 -2.95
N ILE A 36 -3.63 4.22 -2.29
CA ILE A 36 -5.08 3.95 -2.35
C ILE A 36 -5.56 4.08 -3.79
N SER A 37 -5.25 5.18 -4.48
CA SER A 37 -5.68 5.37 -5.87
C SER A 37 -5.15 4.27 -6.80
N TYR A 38 -3.93 3.80 -6.58
CA TYR A 38 -3.36 2.68 -7.33
C TYR A 38 -4.14 1.38 -7.09
N ILE A 39 -4.41 1.03 -5.82
CA ILE A 39 -5.14 -0.19 -5.46
C ILE A 39 -6.60 -0.13 -5.98
N ASP A 40 -7.29 0.99 -5.79
CA ASP A 40 -8.66 1.18 -6.25
C ASP A 40 -8.78 1.02 -7.78
N ASN A 41 -7.79 1.50 -8.52
CA ASN A 41 -7.73 1.32 -9.98
C ASN A 41 -7.52 -0.15 -10.37
N LEU A 42 -6.74 -0.91 -9.60
CA LEU A 42 -6.55 -2.35 -9.82
C LEU A 42 -7.80 -3.16 -9.43
N ASP A 43 -8.51 -2.74 -8.39
CA ASP A 43 -9.72 -3.38 -7.87
C ASP A 43 -10.91 -3.35 -8.83
N THR A 44 -10.83 -2.54 -9.90
CA THR A 44 -11.81 -2.56 -11.00
C THR A 44 -11.89 -3.91 -11.72
N ILE A 45 -10.84 -4.74 -11.66
CA ILE A 45 -10.76 -6.03 -12.36
C ILE A 45 -10.92 -7.22 -11.39
N SER A 46 -10.32 -7.14 -10.20
CA SER A 46 -10.38 -8.17 -9.16
C SER A 46 -9.93 -7.57 -7.84
N LYS A 47 -10.39 -8.06 -6.68
CA LYS A 47 -9.92 -7.54 -5.39
C LYS A 47 -8.42 -7.82 -5.19
N HIS A 48 -7.63 -6.77 -4.99
CA HIS A 48 -6.21 -6.79 -4.71
C HIS A 48 -5.98 -6.50 -3.23
N GLU A 49 -5.16 -7.32 -2.59
CA GLU A 49 -4.74 -7.07 -1.21
C GLU A 49 -3.26 -6.74 -1.20
N VAL A 50 -2.89 -5.68 -0.48
CA VAL A 50 -1.49 -5.29 -0.28
C VAL A 50 -0.83 -6.34 0.59
N THR A 51 0.23 -6.94 0.07
CA THR A 51 1.04 -7.95 0.75
C THR A 51 2.36 -7.38 1.26
N LYS A 52 2.85 -6.31 0.63
CA LYS A 52 4.12 -5.69 0.99
C LYS A 52 4.14 -4.22 0.58
N ILE A 53 4.76 -3.40 1.41
CA ILE A 53 5.21 -2.05 1.05
C ILE A 53 6.70 -2.00 1.38
N GLU A 54 7.52 -1.43 0.49
CA GLU A 54 8.94 -1.20 0.75
C GLU A 54 9.30 0.23 0.38
N TYR A 55 10.15 0.86 1.18
CA TYR A 55 10.74 2.16 0.85
C TYR A 55 12.21 1.96 0.50
N ALA A 56 12.62 2.55 -0.62
CA ALA A 56 14.01 2.68 -0.99
C ALA A 56 14.60 3.96 -0.37
N ASP A 57 15.93 3.96 -0.20
CA ASP A 57 16.66 5.04 0.46
C ASP A 57 16.56 6.39 -0.29
N ASN A 58 16.20 6.36 -1.56
CA ASN A 58 15.98 7.54 -2.40
C ASN A 58 14.56 8.16 -2.25
N GLY A 59 13.74 7.65 -1.34
CA GLY A 59 12.37 8.13 -1.10
C GLY A 59 11.31 7.47 -1.99
N ASN A 60 11.72 6.57 -2.87
CA ASN A 60 10.83 5.77 -3.68
C ASN A 60 10.16 4.68 -2.84
N PHE A 61 8.98 4.23 -3.25
CA PHE A 61 8.32 3.10 -2.60
C PHE A 61 7.74 2.11 -3.60
N CYS A 62 7.70 0.85 -3.18
CA CYS A 62 7.07 -0.24 -3.89
C CYS A 62 5.84 -0.74 -3.13
N ILE A 63 4.76 -1.04 -3.86
CA ILE A 63 3.58 -1.75 -3.35
C ILE A 63 3.46 -3.06 -4.10
N GLN A 64 3.35 -4.16 -3.36
CA GLN A 64 3.12 -5.49 -3.90
C GLN A 64 1.73 -5.98 -3.54
N CYS A 65 0.95 -6.35 -4.55
CA CYS A 65 -0.39 -6.90 -4.36
C CYS A 65 -0.39 -8.44 -4.51
N SER A 66 -1.39 -9.10 -3.91
CA SER A 66 -1.55 -10.56 -3.92
C SER A 66 -1.61 -11.20 -5.31
N THR A 67 -1.91 -10.44 -6.36
CA THR A 67 -1.95 -10.89 -7.75
C THR A 67 -0.59 -10.81 -8.46
N GLY A 68 0.48 -10.41 -7.77
CA GLY A 68 1.84 -10.28 -8.31
C GLY A 68 2.11 -8.97 -9.04
N ILE A 69 1.16 -8.02 -9.03
CA ILE A 69 1.36 -6.69 -9.59
C ILE A 69 2.15 -5.84 -8.59
N ASN A 70 3.24 -5.25 -9.07
CA ASN A 70 4.13 -4.38 -8.31
C ASN A 70 4.16 -2.99 -8.95
N TYR A 71 4.01 -1.94 -8.15
CA TYR A 71 4.26 -0.56 -8.59
C TYR A 71 5.51 -0.01 -7.91
N ILE A 72 6.30 0.79 -8.63
CA ILE A 72 7.46 1.51 -8.11
C ILE A 72 7.24 2.99 -8.45
N LYS A 73 7.19 3.84 -7.43
CA LYS A 73 7.28 5.31 -7.57
C LYS A 73 8.72 5.73 -7.44
#